data_AF-A0A2I0EL61-F1
#
_entry.id   AF-A0A2I0EL61-F1
#
_cell.length_a   1.000
_cell.length_b   1.000
_cell.length_c   1.000
_cell.angle_alpha   90.00
_cell.angle_beta   90.00
_cell.angle_gamma   90.00
#
_symmetry.space_group_name_H-M   'P 1'
#
loop_
_entity.id
_entity.type
_entity.pdbx_description
1 polymer ?
#
loop_
_entity_poly.entity_id
_entity_poly.type
_entity_poly.pdbx_seq_one_letter_code
_entity_poly.pdbx_strand_id
1 'polypeptide(L)'
;MVNLSTFQQYLTADAPLSQPLPKSFNSDEQHLRKWAALLPLQAEMQQIEQLEQVLTELRTANIEDRQRLTLFNIVLDAANQLIALLRQHYIYETQAFNAYQLDYVAHVKSLYYLMIMGYDGVIKRETAFLADNQPSPSTHLWQRYFTNDKSSSITLAIATYQTLLMYQKLLFEEALCYQKPTASLWSNINQLYYMACQQRTVDIDVSAYITTHCADTIHQLYAQLCLHSLLNVRAMRRANILMVQRLLLEWSEHLIITVELQTETKVFVNLNSDSAPTYLTAHCAINPYDAHHDCVFIELAPLVAYLKSRKDKLIKDGREGAEYCLLNTVAMTLSYRYIQPRLTLPIKQSAKQEAHVITGFNDIHYRVSNQQSLSSLIVAKALPDYQQPRYDTLPKKHATDKGLAVETFDGRFNGGAVNNDDLSVFRTLRLLPKPKEPVATAEHMACKNVHSFFGPEASIKSRETNDTLEKDYDPKAIKDIARIANNDLLDSIEPPSLRIMSLFLLCRPHQ
;
A
#
# COMPACT_ATOMS: atom_id res chain seq x y z
N MET A 1 -35.51 2.69 6.15
CA MET A 1 -34.27 2.43 5.42
C MET A 1 -33.24 3.54 5.65
N VAL A 2 -32.06 3.16 6.13
CA VAL A 2 -30.91 4.07 6.31
C VAL A 2 -30.01 3.96 5.08
N ASN A 3 -29.75 5.09 4.42
CA ASN A 3 -28.81 5.15 3.31
C ASN A 3 -27.44 5.66 3.76
N LEU A 4 -26.46 5.64 2.85
CA LEU A 4 -25.09 6.07 3.13
C LEU A 4 -25.02 7.51 3.66
N SER A 5 -25.81 8.44 3.12
CA SER A 5 -25.78 9.84 3.56
C SER A 5 -26.30 10.00 4.99
N THR A 6 -27.40 9.32 5.33
CA THR A 6 -27.95 9.33 6.70
C THR A 6 -26.97 8.69 7.67
N PHE A 7 -26.30 7.61 7.26
CA PHE A 7 -25.27 6.96 8.06
C PHE A 7 -24.06 7.87 8.31
N GLN A 8 -23.57 8.55 7.27
CA GLN A 8 -22.46 9.50 7.40
C GLN A 8 -22.82 10.68 8.30
N GLN A 9 -24.02 11.25 8.14
CA GLN A 9 -24.51 12.34 8.99
C GLN A 9 -24.52 11.94 10.46
N TYR A 10 -24.96 10.72 10.78
CA TYR A 10 -24.96 10.21 12.15
C TYR A 10 -23.54 10.12 12.73
N LEU A 11 -22.59 9.58 11.96
CA LEU A 11 -21.22 9.42 12.45
C LEU A 11 -20.52 10.75 12.70
N THR A 12 -20.86 11.78 11.92
CA THR A 12 -20.36 13.15 12.12
C THR A 12 -21.11 13.93 13.20
N ALA A 13 -22.30 13.49 13.60
CA ALA A 13 -23.10 14.18 14.58
C ALA A 13 -22.65 13.83 16.00
N ASP A 14 -22.17 14.82 16.73
CA ASP A 14 -21.94 14.75 18.18
C ASP A 14 -23.28 14.87 18.93
N ALA A 15 -24.16 13.89 18.73
CA ALA A 15 -25.43 13.84 19.45
C ALA A 15 -25.19 13.43 20.91
N PRO A 16 -25.84 14.08 21.89
CA PRO A 16 -25.70 13.74 23.30
C PRO A 16 -26.16 12.30 23.54
N LEU A 17 -25.29 11.49 24.13
CA LEU A 17 -25.57 10.10 24.45
C LEU A 17 -26.55 10.04 25.61
N SER A 18 -27.70 9.39 25.42
CA SER A 18 -28.62 9.10 26.52
C SER A 18 -27.92 8.25 27.57
N GLN A 19 -27.96 8.69 28.84
CA GLN A 19 -27.38 7.96 29.96
C GLN A 19 -28.21 6.69 30.26
N PRO A 20 -27.58 5.51 30.35
CA PRO A 20 -28.28 4.25 30.58
C PRO A 20 -28.83 4.15 32.02
N LEU A 21 -30.06 3.63 32.16
CA LEU A 21 -30.67 3.24 33.44
C LEU A 21 -30.23 1.82 33.85
N PRO A 22 -29.88 1.57 35.13
CA PRO A 22 -29.40 0.28 35.63
C PRO A 22 -30.54 -0.72 35.91
N LYS A 23 -31.55 -0.82 35.03
CA LYS A 23 -32.64 -1.80 35.18
C LYS A 23 -32.43 -2.97 34.22
N SER A 24 -32.29 -4.17 34.77
CA SER A 24 -32.28 -5.41 33.99
C SER A 24 -33.71 -5.87 33.69
N PHE A 25 -33.97 -6.24 32.44
CA PHE A 25 -35.27 -6.75 31.98
C PHE A 25 -35.10 -8.13 31.33
N ASN A 26 -35.04 -9.18 32.14
CA ASN A 26 -34.98 -10.57 31.65
C ASN A 26 -36.20 -10.97 30.80
N SER A 27 -37.34 -10.28 30.96
CA SER A 27 -38.54 -10.50 30.14
C SER A 27 -38.28 -10.19 28.67
N ASP A 28 -37.52 -9.12 28.40
CA ASP A 28 -37.31 -8.59 27.04
C ASP A 28 -36.51 -9.57 26.18
N GLU A 29 -35.54 -10.29 26.78
CA GLU A 29 -34.75 -11.29 26.08
C GLU A 29 -35.61 -12.46 25.58
N GLN A 30 -36.52 -12.97 26.42
CA GLN A 30 -37.40 -14.08 26.03
C GLN A 30 -38.41 -13.66 24.97
N HIS A 31 -38.96 -12.44 25.06
CA HIS A 31 -39.84 -11.89 24.04
C HIS A 31 -39.11 -11.72 22.70
N LEU A 32 -37.89 -11.19 22.73
CA LEU A 32 -37.08 -10.98 21.54
C LEU A 32 -36.70 -12.31 20.87
N ARG A 33 -36.33 -13.33 21.65
CA ARG A 33 -36.06 -14.69 21.12
C ARG A 33 -37.29 -15.31 20.46
N LYS A 34 -38.47 -15.16 21.05
CA LYS A 34 -39.74 -15.62 20.47
C LYS A 34 -40.06 -14.86 19.18
N TRP A 35 -39.89 -13.55 19.17
CA TRP A 35 -40.06 -12.73 17.98
C TRP A 35 -39.10 -13.15 16.86
N ALA A 36 -37.81 -13.32 17.17
CA ALA A 36 -36.79 -13.75 16.21
C ALA A 36 -37.12 -15.12 15.59
N ALA A 37 -37.71 -16.05 16.37
CA ALA A 37 -38.14 -17.35 15.85
C ALA A 37 -39.37 -17.27 14.92
N LEU A 38 -40.23 -16.25 15.08
CA LEU A 38 -41.41 -16.04 14.25
C LEU A 38 -41.12 -15.19 13.00
N LEU A 39 -40.02 -14.44 12.99
CA LEU A 39 -39.64 -13.55 11.90
C LEU A 39 -39.58 -14.26 10.52
N PRO A 40 -38.99 -15.47 10.38
CA PRO A 40 -38.90 -16.14 9.07
C PRO A 40 -40.25 -16.56 8.47
N LEU A 41 -41.34 -16.52 9.24
CA LEU A 41 -42.69 -16.86 8.75
C LEU A 41 -43.35 -15.70 7.96
N GLN A 42 -42.76 -14.51 7.99
CA GLN A 42 -43.29 -13.32 7.34
C GLN A 42 -42.70 -13.11 5.94
N ALA A 43 -43.28 -12.21 5.16
CA ALA A 43 -42.73 -11.81 3.86
C ALA A 43 -41.41 -11.03 4.03
N GLU A 44 -40.48 -11.16 3.08
CA GLU A 44 -39.13 -10.56 3.16
C GLU A 44 -39.14 -9.06 3.49
N MET A 45 -39.98 -8.27 2.82
CA MET A 45 -40.09 -6.83 3.09
C MET A 45 -40.57 -6.52 4.51
N GLN A 46 -41.50 -7.31 5.05
CA GLN A 46 -41.94 -7.17 6.44
C GLN A 46 -40.85 -7.54 7.42
N GLN A 47 -40.04 -8.56 7.10
CA GLN A 47 -38.88 -8.93 7.92
C GLN A 47 -37.86 -7.79 7.97
N ILE A 48 -37.59 -7.14 6.83
CA ILE A 48 -36.69 -5.97 6.75
C ILE A 48 -37.23 -4.83 7.61
N GLU A 49 -38.49 -4.44 7.43
CA GLU A 49 -39.12 -3.33 8.17
C GLU A 49 -39.10 -3.57 9.68
N GLN A 50 -39.45 -4.78 10.13
CA GLN A 50 -39.42 -5.12 11.55
C GLN A 50 -38.01 -5.12 12.13
N LEU A 51 -37.02 -5.64 11.39
CA LEU A 51 -35.63 -5.62 11.84
C LEU A 51 -35.09 -4.19 11.91
N GLU A 52 -35.38 -3.35 10.91
CA GLU A 52 -34.98 -1.94 10.94
C GLU A 52 -35.59 -1.21 12.14
N GLN A 53 -36.86 -1.47 12.43
CA GLN A 53 -37.55 -0.89 13.59
C GLN A 53 -36.90 -1.34 14.90
N VAL A 54 -36.72 -2.65 15.11
CA VAL A 54 -36.14 -3.19 16.34
C VAL A 54 -34.70 -2.70 16.55
N LEU A 55 -33.87 -2.66 15.50
CA LEU A 55 -32.50 -2.13 15.59
C LEU A 55 -32.49 -0.64 15.95
N THR A 56 -33.44 0.13 15.42
CA THR A 56 -33.59 1.56 15.74
C THR A 56 -34.05 1.76 17.18
N GLU A 57 -35.01 0.96 17.65
CA GLU A 57 -35.50 0.98 19.02
C GLU A 57 -34.37 0.64 20.00
N LEU A 58 -33.65 -0.47 19.79
CA LEU A 58 -32.53 -0.88 20.65
C LEU A 58 -31.39 0.15 20.72
N ARG A 59 -31.17 0.90 19.62
CA ARG A 59 -30.21 2.01 19.60
C ARG A 59 -30.64 3.15 20.53
N THR A 60 -31.92 3.50 20.52
CA THR A 60 -32.46 4.64 21.29
C THR A 60 -32.91 4.29 22.71
N ALA A 61 -33.13 3.00 22.99
CA ALA A 61 -33.64 2.51 24.25
C ALA A 61 -32.71 2.86 25.41
N ASN A 62 -33.29 3.25 26.55
CA ASN A 62 -32.56 3.57 27.76
C ASN A 62 -32.28 2.30 28.59
N ILE A 63 -31.32 1.51 28.15
CA ILE A 63 -30.88 0.23 28.75
C ILE A 63 -29.37 0.23 29.00
N GLU A 64 -28.93 -0.59 29.96
CA GLU A 64 -27.50 -0.82 30.24
C GLU A 64 -26.78 -1.42 29.01
N ASP A 65 -25.53 -1.03 28.77
CA ASP A 65 -24.76 -1.46 27.60
C ASP A 65 -24.55 -2.99 27.53
N ARG A 66 -24.34 -3.67 28.66
CA ARG A 66 -24.24 -5.13 28.69
C ARG A 66 -25.53 -5.81 28.21
N GLN A 67 -26.67 -5.37 28.75
CA GLN A 67 -27.97 -5.89 28.34
C GLN A 67 -28.27 -5.54 26.88
N ARG A 68 -27.92 -4.33 26.44
CA ARG A 68 -28.05 -3.90 25.05
C ARG A 68 -27.28 -4.85 24.13
N LEU A 69 -26.03 -5.19 24.45
CA LEU A 69 -25.23 -6.14 23.65
C LEU A 69 -25.87 -7.53 23.60
N THR A 70 -26.41 -8.04 24.72
CA THR A 70 -27.13 -9.32 24.74
C THR A 70 -28.34 -9.30 23.81
N LEU A 71 -29.15 -8.25 23.86
CA LEU A 71 -30.31 -8.09 22.97
C LEU A 71 -29.88 -7.93 21.51
N PHE A 72 -28.85 -7.13 21.25
CA PHE A 72 -28.29 -6.94 19.90
C PHE A 72 -27.80 -8.26 19.30
N ASN A 73 -27.19 -9.16 20.08
CA ASN A 73 -26.75 -10.45 19.56
C ASN A 73 -27.92 -11.31 19.04
N ILE A 74 -29.06 -11.31 19.74
CA ILE A 74 -30.27 -12.02 19.29
C ILE A 74 -30.79 -11.43 17.98
N VAL A 75 -30.84 -10.10 17.87
CA VAL A 75 -31.27 -9.42 16.63
C VAL A 75 -30.25 -9.64 15.51
N LEU A 76 -28.95 -9.66 15.83
CA LEU A 76 -27.88 -9.87 14.87
C LEU A 76 -27.97 -11.25 14.22
N ASP A 77 -28.29 -12.30 14.98
CA ASP A 77 -28.48 -13.65 14.43
C ASP A 77 -29.65 -13.69 13.45
N ALA A 78 -30.80 -13.12 13.83
CA ALA A 78 -31.97 -13.02 12.95
C ALA A 78 -31.67 -12.21 11.68
N ALA A 79 -30.95 -11.08 11.83
CA ALA A 79 -30.57 -10.25 10.70
C ALA A 79 -29.56 -10.93 9.78
N ASN A 80 -28.58 -11.69 10.31
CA ASN A 80 -27.64 -12.45 9.49
C ASN A 80 -28.36 -13.52 8.66
N GLN A 81 -29.40 -14.17 9.21
CA GLN A 81 -30.23 -15.12 8.46
C GLN A 81 -30.98 -14.44 7.32
N LEU A 82 -31.62 -13.29 7.59
CA LEU A 82 -32.29 -12.53 6.54
C LEU A 82 -31.29 -12.05 5.48
N ILE A 83 -30.14 -11.50 5.87
CA ILE A 83 -29.11 -11.05 4.92
C ILE A 83 -28.62 -12.21 4.04
N ALA A 84 -28.44 -13.40 4.62
CA ALA A 84 -28.08 -14.59 3.85
C ALA A 84 -29.15 -14.96 2.81
N LEU A 85 -30.43 -14.79 3.14
CA LEU A 85 -31.56 -14.99 2.23
C LEU A 85 -31.58 -13.92 1.13
N LEU A 86 -31.50 -12.63 1.48
CA LEU A 86 -31.49 -11.52 0.51
C LEU A 86 -30.31 -11.62 -0.48
N ARG A 87 -29.14 -12.09 0.00
CA ARG A 87 -27.96 -12.32 -0.84
C ARG A 87 -28.19 -13.36 -1.94
N GLN A 88 -29.10 -14.32 -1.76
CA GLN A 88 -29.36 -15.35 -2.77
C GLN A 88 -29.84 -14.75 -4.10
N HIS A 89 -30.49 -13.59 -4.06
CA HIS A 89 -31.01 -12.92 -5.26
C HIS A 89 -29.93 -12.31 -6.18
N TYR A 90 -28.70 -12.12 -5.68
CA TYR A 90 -27.65 -11.42 -6.45
C TYR A 90 -26.25 -12.06 -6.38
N ILE A 91 -25.96 -12.90 -5.38
CA ILE A 91 -24.59 -13.39 -5.14
C ILE A 91 -24.03 -14.27 -6.26
N TYR A 92 -24.89 -15.02 -6.96
CA TYR A 92 -24.53 -15.89 -8.09
C TYR A 92 -24.74 -15.24 -9.46
N GLU A 93 -25.17 -13.98 -9.48
CA GLU A 93 -25.38 -13.27 -10.74
C GLU A 93 -24.04 -13.08 -11.46
N THR A 94 -24.03 -13.27 -12.77
CA THR A 94 -22.82 -13.16 -13.59
C THR A 94 -22.73 -11.80 -14.27
N GLN A 95 -23.87 -11.14 -14.48
CA GLN A 95 -23.97 -9.85 -15.16
C GLN A 95 -23.97 -8.67 -14.19
N ALA A 96 -23.98 -7.44 -14.71
CA ALA A 96 -24.23 -6.26 -13.87
C ALA A 96 -25.60 -6.38 -13.19
N PHE A 97 -25.71 -5.89 -11.96
CA PHE A 97 -26.97 -5.99 -11.23
C PHE A 97 -28.06 -5.12 -11.85
N ASN A 98 -29.27 -5.66 -11.92
CA ASN A 98 -30.45 -4.89 -12.30
C ASN A 98 -30.98 -4.06 -11.11
N ALA A 99 -31.99 -3.22 -11.36
CA ALA A 99 -32.56 -2.35 -10.33
C ALA A 99 -33.09 -3.12 -9.10
N TYR A 100 -33.73 -4.27 -9.30
CA TYR A 100 -34.25 -5.10 -8.21
C TYR A 100 -33.13 -5.69 -7.36
N GLN A 101 -32.05 -6.18 -7.97
CA GLN A 101 -30.88 -6.70 -7.26
C GLN A 101 -30.15 -5.60 -6.48
N LEU A 102 -30.07 -4.39 -7.05
CA LEU A 102 -29.51 -3.24 -6.35
C LEU A 102 -30.36 -2.81 -5.15
N ASP A 103 -31.68 -2.99 -5.21
CA ASP A 103 -32.60 -2.74 -4.10
C ASP A 103 -32.35 -3.72 -2.94
N TYR A 104 -32.20 -5.02 -3.23
CA TYR A 104 -31.78 -6.01 -2.23
C TYR A 104 -30.43 -5.66 -1.58
N VAL A 105 -29.44 -5.24 -2.38
CA VAL A 105 -28.15 -4.77 -1.87
C VAL A 105 -28.33 -3.55 -0.95
N ALA A 106 -29.19 -2.61 -1.32
CA ALA A 106 -29.46 -1.42 -0.51
C ALA A 106 -30.06 -1.79 0.85
N HIS A 107 -30.98 -2.76 0.89
CA HIS A 107 -31.52 -3.29 2.15
C HIS A 107 -30.47 -3.99 3.00
N VAL A 108 -29.60 -4.83 2.40
CA VAL A 108 -28.49 -5.46 3.12
C VAL A 108 -27.54 -4.42 3.71
N LYS A 109 -27.18 -3.37 2.95
CA LYS A 109 -26.34 -2.26 3.44
C LYS A 109 -27.04 -1.48 4.56
N SER A 110 -28.34 -1.20 4.44
CA SER A 110 -29.15 -0.54 5.47
C SER A 110 -29.08 -1.27 6.82
N LEU A 111 -29.24 -2.60 6.81
CA LEU A 111 -29.13 -3.42 8.01
C LEU A 111 -27.72 -3.33 8.63
N TYR A 112 -26.66 -3.39 7.83
CA TYR A 112 -25.30 -3.20 8.33
C TYR A 112 -25.07 -1.81 8.93
N TYR A 113 -25.58 -0.75 8.30
CA TYR A 113 -25.48 0.61 8.86
C TYR A 113 -26.16 0.70 10.22
N LEU A 114 -27.38 0.17 10.36
CA LEU A 114 -28.11 0.18 11.64
C LEU A 114 -27.37 -0.60 12.73
N MET A 115 -26.79 -1.76 12.41
CA MET A 115 -25.96 -2.51 13.36
C MET A 115 -24.74 -1.72 13.80
N ILE A 116 -24.02 -1.09 12.85
CA ILE A 116 -22.85 -0.25 13.15
C ILE A 116 -23.26 0.91 14.07
N MET A 117 -24.36 1.59 13.79
CA MET A 117 -24.86 2.69 14.63
C MET A 117 -25.20 2.22 16.06
N GLY A 118 -25.76 1.00 16.19
CA GLY A 118 -26.05 0.39 17.48
C GLY A 118 -24.81 0.18 18.34
N TYR A 119 -23.77 -0.43 17.77
CA TYR A 119 -22.49 -0.66 18.47
C TYR A 119 -21.69 0.62 18.67
N ASP A 120 -21.70 1.56 17.72
CA ASP A 120 -21.05 2.88 17.85
C ASP A 120 -21.55 3.63 19.09
N GLY A 121 -22.86 3.57 19.38
CA GLY A 121 -23.41 4.15 20.60
C GLY A 121 -22.82 3.55 21.88
N VAL A 122 -22.58 2.23 21.90
CA VAL A 122 -21.93 1.53 23.03
C VAL A 122 -20.47 1.97 23.16
N ILE A 123 -19.74 2.01 22.04
CA ILE A 123 -18.34 2.43 21.98
C ILE A 123 -18.18 3.86 22.54
N LYS A 124 -19.02 4.80 22.09
CA LYS A 124 -18.96 6.19 22.54
C LYS A 124 -19.25 6.33 24.05
N ARG A 125 -20.18 5.55 24.61
CA ARG A 125 -20.48 5.58 26.06
C ARG A 125 -19.35 4.97 26.89
N GLU A 126 -18.85 3.80 26.51
CA GLU A 126 -17.76 3.12 27.21
C GLU A 126 -16.46 3.95 27.16
N THR A 127 -16.15 4.57 26.02
CA THR A 127 -14.97 5.44 25.88
C THR A 127 -15.07 6.70 26.72
N ALA A 128 -16.23 7.35 26.75
CA ALA A 128 -16.48 8.50 27.63
C ALA A 128 -16.33 8.12 29.11
N PHE A 129 -16.91 6.99 29.52
CA PHE A 129 -16.76 6.46 30.89
C PHE A 129 -15.30 6.19 31.28
N LEU A 130 -14.49 5.67 30.35
CA LEU A 130 -13.06 5.44 30.60
C LEU A 130 -12.25 6.74 30.62
N ALA A 131 -12.64 7.76 29.83
CA ALA A 131 -11.98 9.05 29.77
C ALA A 131 -12.19 9.88 31.05
N ASP A 132 -13.39 9.88 31.62
CA ASP A 132 -13.71 10.61 32.87
C ASP A 132 -12.93 10.08 34.08
N ASN A 133 -12.46 8.83 34.02
CA ASN A 133 -11.76 8.16 35.10
C ASN A 133 -10.22 8.24 35.00
N GLN A 134 -9.64 9.00 34.05
CA GLN A 134 -8.19 8.95 33.76
C GLN A 134 -7.55 10.34 33.46
N PRO A 135 -6.29 10.57 33.90
CA PRO A 135 -5.53 11.76 33.50
C PRO A 135 -4.99 11.67 32.07
N SER A 136 -4.76 12.85 31.47
CA SER A 136 -4.40 13.08 30.06
C SER A 136 -3.30 12.15 29.49
N PRO A 137 -3.41 11.70 28.23
CA PRO A 137 -2.50 10.71 27.66
C PRO A 137 -1.12 11.31 27.26
N SER A 138 -0.03 10.59 27.58
CA SER A 138 1.37 10.99 27.32
C SER A 138 1.71 11.17 25.83
N THR A 139 2.67 11.99 25.43
CA THR A 139 2.85 12.45 24.03
C THR A 139 3.41 11.45 23.00
N HIS A 140 3.86 10.25 23.39
CA HIS A 140 4.53 9.30 22.46
C HIS A 140 3.83 7.94 22.39
N LEU A 141 3.47 7.50 21.17
CA LEU A 141 2.71 6.26 20.90
C LEU A 141 3.39 5.00 21.46
N TRP A 142 4.68 4.79 21.20
CA TRP A 142 5.38 3.58 21.63
C TRP A 142 5.32 3.41 23.17
N GLN A 143 5.41 4.49 23.94
CA GLN A 143 5.22 4.44 25.39
C GLN A 143 3.77 4.10 25.78
N ARG A 144 2.76 4.58 25.05
CA ARG A 144 1.35 4.23 25.32
C ARG A 144 1.04 2.74 25.10
N TYR A 145 1.68 2.09 24.14
CA TYR A 145 1.54 0.64 23.92
C TYR A 145 2.09 -0.18 25.09
N PHE A 146 3.21 0.25 25.70
CA PHE A 146 3.91 -0.56 26.71
C PHE A 146 3.73 -0.11 28.18
N THR A 147 3.35 1.14 28.48
CA THR A 147 3.27 1.65 29.86
C THR A 147 1.86 2.14 30.26
N ASN A 148 1.07 1.28 30.91
CA ASN A 148 0.18 1.54 32.07
C ASN A 148 -0.72 0.32 32.30
N ASP A 149 -1.00 -0.02 33.56
CA ASP A 149 -1.88 -1.12 33.98
C ASP A 149 -3.36 -0.73 33.79
N LYS A 150 -3.80 -0.55 32.53
CA LYS A 150 -5.18 -0.20 32.19
C LYS A 150 -6.05 -1.47 32.22
N SER A 151 -7.12 -1.46 33.02
CA SER A 151 -8.16 -2.48 32.94
C SER A 151 -8.90 -2.37 31.60
N SER A 152 -8.68 -3.32 30.71
CA SER A 152 -9.32 -3.34 29.39
C SER A 152 -10.81 -3.72 29.51
N SER A 153 -11.72 -2.90 28.98
CA SER A 153 -13.16 -3.20 28.96
C SER A 153 -13.47 -4.27 27.92
N ILE A 154 -13.98 -5.42 28.36
CA ILE A 154 -14.46 -6.48 27.47
C ILE A 154 -15.67 -6.04 26.64
N THR A 155 -16.52 -5.18 27.21
CA THR A 155 -17.68 -4.59 26.53
C THR A 155 -17.23 -3.72 25.35
N LEU A 156 -16.20 -2.89 25.55
CA LEU A 156 -15.60 -2.10 24.48
C LEU A 156 -14.96 -2.99 23.40
N ALA A 157 -14.27 -4.07 23.80
CA ALA A 157 -13.67 -5.01 22.85
C ALA A 157 -14.73 -5.69 21.97
N ILE A 158 -15.80 -6.22 22.57
CA ILE A 158 -16.92 -6.85 21.86
C ILE A 158 -17.58 -5.86 20.89
N ALA A 159 -17.90 -4.65 21.34
CA ALA A 159 -18.56 -3.65 20.50
C ALA A 159 -17.65 -3.20 19.33
N THR A 160 -16.36 -2.99 19.60
CA THR A 160 -15.38 -2.60 18.56
C THR A 160 -15.19 -3.72 17.55
N TYR A 161 -15.04 -4.96 18.00
CA TYR A 161 -14.93 -6.14 17.13
C TYR A 161 -16.15 -6.29 16.23
N GLN A 162 -17.36 -6.26 16.80
CA GLN A 162 -18.60 -6.40 16.02
C GLN A 162 -18.75 -5.27 15.01
N THR A 163 -18.38 -4.04 15.38
CA THR A 163 -18.42 -2.90 14.46
C THR A 163 -17.47 -3.09 13.28
N LEU A 164 -16.21 -3.50 13.53
CA LEU A 164 -15.24 -3.80 12.48
C LEU A 164 -15.70 -4.98 11.60
N LEU A 165 -16.38 -5.97 12.18
CA LEU A 165 -16.93 -7.11 11.44
C LEU A 165 -18.04 -6.66 10.47
N MET A 166 -18.92 -5.74 10.91
CA MET A 166 -19.92 -5.16 10.03
C MET A 166 -19.28 -4.31 8.93
N TYR A 167 -18.23 -3.54 9.22
CA TYR A 167 -17.46 -2.84 8.19
C TYR A 167 -16.84 -3.80 7.17
N GLN A 168 -16.28 -4.93 7.62
CA GLN A 168 -15.76 -5.96 6.71
C GLN A 168 -16.85 -6.49 5.78
N LYS A 169 -18.01 -6.84 6.32
CA LYS A 169 -19.17 -7.29 5.53
C LYS A 169 -19.61 -6.22 4.52
N LEU A 170 -19.60 -4.95 4.92
CA LEU A 170 -19.95 -3.83 4.03
C LEU A 170 -18.94 -3.66 2.88
N LEU A 171 -17.63 -3.76 3.15
CA LEU A 171 -16.61 -3.73 2.10
C LEU A 171 -16.80 -4.85 1.07
N PHE A 172 -17.21 -6.04 1.51
CA PHE A 172 -17.56 -7.13 0.60
C PHE A 172 -18.80 -6.82 -0.24
N GLU A 173 -19.84 -6.20 0.31
CA GLU A 173 -21.00 -5.75 -0.47
C GLU A 173 -20.62 -4.72 -1.54
N GLU A 174 -19.76 -3.76 -1.19
CA GLU A 174 -19.23 -2.80 -2.16
C GLU A 174 -18.39 -3.49 -3.24
N ALA A 175 -17.60 -4.50 -2.87
CA ALA A 175 -16.80 -5.27 -3.83
C ALA A 175 -17.69 -6.09 -4.80
N LEU A 176 -18.77 -6.73 -4.31
CA LEU A 176 -19.74 -7.47 -5.13
C LEU A 176 -20.45 -6.56 -6.14
N CYS A 177 -20.61 -5.29 -5.79
CA CYS A 177 -21.17 -4.23 -6.65
C CYS A 177 -20.12 -3.54 -7.53
N TYR A 178 -18.85 -3.95 -7.49
CA TYR A 178 -17.75 -3.30 -8.19
C TYR A 178 -17.53 -1.81 -7.80
N GLN A 179 -17.99 -1.42 -6.62
CA GLN A 179 -17.92 -0.05 -6.11
C GLN A 179 -16.59 0.19 -5.39
N LYS A 180 -16.12 1.44 -5.43
CA LYS A 180 -15.00 1.87 -4.59
C LYS A 180 -15.51 2.13 -3.17
N PRO A 181 -14.83 1.65 -2.12
CA PRO A 181 -15.19 2.02 -0.76
C PRO A 181 -15.14 3.52 -0.54
N THR A 182 -16.12 4.01 0.20
CA THR A 182 -16.20 5.42 0.56
C THR A 182 -15.10 5.76 1.56
N ALA A 183 -14.46 6.93 1.43
CA ALA A 183 -13.36 7.35 2.29
C ALA A 183 -13.73 7.36 3.78
N SER A 184 -14.98 7.73 4.11
CA SER A 184 -15.49 7.71 5.48
C SER A 184 -15.42 6.32 6.13
N LEU A 185 -15.57 5.23 5.37
CA LEU A 185 -15.48 3.88 5.91
C LEU A 185 -14.09 3.58 6.45
N TRP A 186 -13.06 3.91 5.67
CA TRP A 186 -11.66 3.72 6.08
C TRP A 186 -11.28 4.65 7.23
N SER A 187 -11.76 5.89 7.23
CA SER A 187 -11.59 6.80 8.38
C SER A 187 -12.09 6.15 9.68
N ASN A 188 -13.30 5.57 9.67
CA ASN A 188 -13.87 4.94 10.86
C ASN A 188 -13.17 3.64 11.25
N ILE A 189 -12.83 2.79 10.26
CA ILE A 189 -12.09 1.54 10.49
C ILE A 189 -10.75 1.85 11.17
N ASN A 190 -10.01 2.82 10.63
CA ASN A 190 -8.72 3.24 11.15
C ASN A 190 -8.85 3.84 12.55
N GLN A 191 -9.84 4.70 12.78
CA GLN A 191 -10.11 5.31 14.08
C GLN A 191 -10.50 4.27 15.15
N LEU A 192 -11.31 3.27 14.80
CA LEU A 192 -11.68 2.18 15.71
C LEU A 192 -10.47 1.33 16.09
N TYR A 193 -9.62 1.00 15.12
CA TYR A 193 -8.39 0.25 15.40
C TYR A 193 -7.43 1.06 16.26
N TYR A 194 -7.26 2.35 15.96
CA TYR A 194 -6.46 3.26 16.77
C TYR A 194 -6.95 3.36 18.22
N MET A 195 -8.26 3.52 18.41
CA MET A 195 -8.88 3.55 19.73
C MET A 195 -8.67 2.21 20.47
N ALA A 196 -8.83 1.08 19.77
CA ALA A 196 -8.57 -0.23 20.36
C ALA A 196 -7.11 -0.36 20.82
N CYS A 197 -6.16 0.12 20.01
CA CYS A 197 -4.74 0.20 20.38
C CYS A 197 -4.53 1.02 21.66
N GLN A 198 -5.15 2.20 21.76
CA GLN A 198 -5.02 3.08 22.93
C GLN A 198 -5.60 2.47 24.22
N GLN A 199 -6.66 1.66 24.09
CA GLN A 199 -7.35 1.01 25.20
C GLN A 199 -6.90 -0.44 25.45
N ARG A 200 -5.88 -0.92 24.70
CA ARG A 200 -5.34 -2.29 24.77
C ARG A 200 -6.39 -3.38 24.63
N THR A 201 -7.40 -3.15 23.80
CA THR A 201 -8.44 -4.16 23.50
C THR A 201 -8.13 -4.99 22.26
N VAL A 202 -7.04 -4.68 21.55
CA VAL A 202 -6.67 -5.24 20.24
C VAL A 202 -6.48 -6.76 20.27
N ASP A 203 -5.83 -7.27 21.32
CA ASP A 203 -5.43 -8.67 21.46
C ASP A 203 -6.38 -9.47 22.37
N ILE A 204 -7.49 -8.87 22.82
CA ILE A 204 -8.49 -9.57 23.61
C ILE A 204 -9.17 -10.60 22.70
N ASP A 205 -9.07 -11.86 23.12
CA ASP A 205 -9.80 -12.95 22.51
C ASP A 205 -11.30 -12.81 22.83
N VAL A 206 -12.09 -12.55 21.78
CA VAL A 206 -13.55 -12.41 21.86
C VAL A 206 -14.29 -13.71 21.53
N SER A 207 -13.59 -14.79 21.17
CA SER A 207 -14.19 -16.07 20.75
C SER A 207 -15.11 -16.69 21.81
N ALA A 208 -14.82 -16.45 23.09
CA ALA A 208 -15.66 -16.90 24.20
C ALA A 208 -17.04 -16.20 24.27
N TYR A 209 -17.18 -15.03 23.63
CA TYR A 209 -18.38 -14.20 23.69
C TYR A 209 -19.11 -14.11 22.34
N ILE A 210 -18.37 -14.34 21.25
CA ILE A 210 -18.84 -14.18 19.88
C ILE A 210 -18.47 -15.44 19.09
N THR A 211 -19.47 -16.15 18.59
CA THR A 211 -19.24 -17.27 17.69
C THR A 211 -19.14 -16.76 16.25
N THR A 212 -17.92 -16.58 15.75
CA THR A 212 -17.66 -16.15 14.37
C THR A 212 -16.59 -16.99 13.70
N HIS A 213 -16.77 -17.29 12.41
CA HIS A 213 -15.76 -17.95 11.57
C HIS A 213 -14.80 -16.94 10.89
N CYS A 214 -14.55 -15.79 11.53
CA CYS A 214 -13.79 -14.70 10.93
C CYS A 214 -12.45 -14.48 11.62
N ALA A 215 -12.41 -14.00 12.85
CA ALA A 215 -11.17 -13.71 13.59
C ALA A 215 -11.46 -13.80 15.09
N ASP A 216 -10.47 -14.11 15.91
CA ASP A 216 -10.65 -14.20 17.36
C ASP A 216 -10.32 -12.87 18.06
N THR A 217 -9.57 -11.99 17.40
CA THR A 217 -9.15 -10.69 17.95
C THR A 217 -9.44 -9.52 17.00
N ILE A 218 -9.47 -8.31 17.55
CA ILE A 218 -9.57 -7.07 16.76
C ILE A 218 -8.35 -6.93 15.83
N HIS A 219 -7.16 -7.33 16.28
CA HIS A 219 -5.94 -7.31 15.46
C HIS A 219 -6.09 -8.11 14.18
N GLN A 220 -6.49 -9.38 14.32
CA GLN A 220 -6.67 -10.30 13.21
C GLN A 220 -7.77 -9.81 12.25
N LEU A 221 -8.87 -9.28 12.79
CA LEU A 221 -9.95 -8.72 11.96
C LEU A 221 -9.48 -7.48 11.17
N TYR A 222 -8.69 -6.61 11.78
CA TYR A 222 -8.10 -5.46 11.09
C TYR A 222 -7.09 -5.90 10.01
N ALA A 223 -6.31 -6.95 10.26
CA ALA A 223 -5.44 -7.55 9.26
C ALA A 223 -6.23 -8.06 8.03
N GLN A 224 -7.38 -8.68 8.24
CA GLN A 224 -8.28 -9.09 7.16
C GLN A 224 -8.81 -7.89 6.36
N LEU A 225 -9.25 -6.82 7.03
CA LEU A 225 -9.70 -5.58 6.37
C LEU A 225 -8.58 -4.98 5.51
N CYS A 226 -7.36 -4.91 6.04
CA CYS A 226 -6.20 -4.43 5.32
C CYS A 226 -5.89 -5.29 4.10
N LEU A 227 -5.88 -6.61 4.27
CA LEU A 227 -5.62 -7.56 3.19
C LEU A 227 -6.70 -7.47 2.09
N HIS A 228 -7.99 -7.36 2.45
CA HIS A 228 -9.07 -7.14 1.50
C HIS A 228 -8.79 -5.93 0.59
N SER A 229 -8.32 -4.81 1.16
CA SER A 229 -7.97 -3.63 0.37
C SER A 229 -6.76 -3.84 -0.53
N LEU A 230 -5.68 -4.42 0.02
CA LEU A 230 -4.42 -4.64 -0.71
C LEU A 230 -4.60 -5.57 -1.92
N LEU A 231 -5.50 -6.55 -1.81
CA LEU A 231 -5.88 -7.46 -2.87
C LEU A 231 -6.72 -6.77 -3.98
N ASN A 232 -7.25 -5.57 -3.74
CA ASN A 232 -8.18 -4.88 -4.62
C ASN A 232 -9.33 -5.81 -5.03
N VAL A 233 -10.02 -6.39 -4.05
CA VAL A 233 -11.06 -7.43 -4.23
C VAL A 233 -12.13 -7.00 -5.24
N ARG A 234 -12.51 -5.72 -5.27
CA ARG A 234 -13.44 -5.16 -6.26
C ARG A 234 -13.02 -5.36 -7.72
N ALA A 235 -11.74 -5.56 -8.02
CA ALA A 235 -11.28 -5.78 -9.40
C ALA A 235 -11.38 -7.26 -9.81
N MET A 236 -11.80 -8.15 -8.92
CA MET A 236 -11.92 -9.58 -9.17
C MET A 236 -13.32 -9.96 -9.68
N ARG A 237 -13.43 -11.08 -10.40
CA ARG A 237 -14.74 -11.67 -10.73
C ARG A 237 -15.46 -12.10 -9.44
N ARG A 238 -16.80 -12.07 -9.41
CA ARG A 238 -17.58 -12.39 -8.19
C ARG A 238 -17.23 -13.74 -7.57
N ALA A 239 -17.04 -14.78 -8.37
CA ALA A 239 -16.59 -16.09 -7.86
C ALA A 239 -15.28 -16.02 -7.07
N ASN A 240 -14.33 -15.19 -7.52
CA ASN A 240 -13.07 -14.96 -6.80
C ASN A 240 -13.28 -14.09 -5.56
N ILE A 241 -14.18 -13.09 -5.60
CA ILE A 241 -14.54 -12.29 -4.42
C ILE A 241 -15.05 -13.20 -3.30
N LEU A 242 -15.97 -14.11 -3.62
CA LEU A 242 -16.54 -15.07 -2.66
C LEU A 242 -15.49 -16.06 -2.15
N MET A 243 -14.57 -16.50 -3.01
CA MET A 243 -13.48 -17.38 -2.61
C MET A 243 -12.47 -16.67 -1.71
N VAL A 244 -12.11 -15.42 -2.01
CA VAL A 244 -11.28 -14.59 -1.12
C VAL A 244 -11.97 -14.41 0.22
N GLN A 245 -13.28 -14.14 0.26
CA GLN A 245 -14.02 -13.99 1.51
C GLN A 245 -13.90 -15.23 2.42
N ARG A 246 -13.83 -16.44 1.85
CA ARG A 246 -13.64 -17.69 2.60
C ARG A 246 -12.21 -17.90 3.07
N LEU A 247 -11.22 -17.49 2.26
CA LEU A 247 -9.80 -17.72 2.51
C LEU A 247 -9.13 -16.56 3.28
N LEU A 248 -9.83 -15.45 3.48
CA LEU A 248 -9.26 -14.23 4.04
C LEU A 248 -8.75 -14.42 5.47
N LEU A 249 -9.46 -15.22 6.29
CA LEU A 249 -9.03 -15.57 7.64
C LEU A 249 -7.67 -16.27 7.61
N GLU A 250 -7.56 -17.40 6.92
CA GLU A 250 -6.32 -18.18 6.81
C GLU A 250 -5.17 -17.32 6.25
N TRP A 251 -5.43 -16.49 5.24
CA TRP A 251 -4.39 -15.64 4.67
C TRP A 251 -3.95 -14.52 5.61
N SER A 252 -4.86 -13.97 6.41
CA SER A 252 -4.55 -12.88 7.34
C SER A 252 -3.62 -13.29 8.47
N GLU A 253 -3.57 -14.57 8.84
CA GLU A 253 -2.63 -15.10 9.85
C GLU A 253 -1.17 -14.96 9.42
N HIS A 254 -0.91 -14.85 8.12
CA HIS A 254 0.42 -14.64 7.55
C HIS A 254 0.73 -13.17 7.26
N LEU A 255 -0.15 -12.26 7.66
CA LEU A 255 0.07 -10.81 7.58
C LEU A 255 0.61 -10.31 8.91
N ILE A 256 1.72 -9.59 8.88
CA ILE A 256 2.28 -8.95 10.08
C ILE A 256 1.96 -7.45 10.01
N ILE A 257 1.22 -6.96 11.01
CA ILE A 257 0.93 -5.53 11.19
C ILE A 257 1.66 -5.06 12.45
N THR A 258 2.57 -4.11 12.27
CA THR A 258 3.44 -3.63 13.35
C THR A 258 3.47 -2.11 13.40
N VAL A 259 3.64 -1.56 14.60
CA VAL A 259 3.96 -0.14 14.80
C VAL A 259 5.48 0.08 14.68
N GLU A 260 6.26 -0.99 14.82
CA GLU A 260 7.72 -0.93 14.78
C GLU A 260 8.25 -0.65 13.38
N LEU A 261 9.18 0.29 13.31
CA LEU A 261 9.77 0.79 12.08
C LEU A 261 10.76 -0.22 11.52
N GLN A 262 10.31 -1.13 10.66
CA GLN A 262 11.22 -1.86 9.79
C GLN A 262 11.48 -1.04 8.53
N THR A 263 12.75 -0.72 8.28
CA THR A 263 13.20 0.15 7.17
C THR A 263 12.86 -0.40 5.78
N GLU A 264 12.58 -1.69 5.68
CA GLU A 264 12.24 -2.36 4.42
C GLU A 264 10.72 -2.34 4.11
N THR A 265 9.88 -2.08 5.11
CA THR A 265 8.42 -2.16 4.96
C THR A 265 7.87 -0.91 4.31
N LYS A 266 7.31 -1.07 3.12
CA LYS A 266 6.81 0.04 2.28
C LYS A 266 5.29 0.17 2.25
N VAL A 267 4.55 -0.75 2.84
CA VAL A 267 3.09 -0.65 2.94
C VAL A 267 2.74 -0.15 4.33
N PHE A 268 1.92 0.90 4.39
CA PHE A 268 1.53 1.50 5.66
C PHE A 268 0.06 1.95 5.64
N VAL A 269 -0.49 2.18 6.84
CA VAL A 269 -1.76 2.85 7.06
C VAL A 269 -1.54 3.98 8.05
N ASN A 270 -1.95 5.20 7.72
CA ASN A 270 -2.08 6.27 8.70
C ASN A 270 -3.42 6.13 9.41
N LEU A 271 -3.39 5.86 10.70
CA LEU A 271 -4.57 5.60 11.51
C LEU A 271 -5.47 6.84 11.70
N ASN A 272 -4.94 8.03 11.47
CA ASN A 272 -5.69 9.29 11.50
C ASN A 272 -6.19 9.73 10.10
N SER A 273 -6.02 8.90 9.07
CA SER A 273 -6.45 9.19 7.71
C SER A 273 -7.69 8.39 7.29
N ASP A 274 -8.34 8.87 6.24
CA ASP A 274 -9.44 8.20 5.53
C ASP A 274 -8.97 7.18 4.49
N SER A 275 -7.67 6.89 4.48
CA SER A 275 -7.02 6.10 3.45
C SER A 275 -6.80 4.66 3.91
N ALA A 276 -7.07 3.73 2.99
CA ALA A 276 -6.76 2.32 3.14
C ALA A 276 -5.24 2.07 3.09
N PRO A 277 -4.76 0.82 3.32
CA PRO A 277 -3.35 0.47 3.14
C PRO A 277 -2.78 0.96 1.81
N THR A 278 -1.68 1.70 1.91
CA THR A 278 -1.06 2.38 0.78
C THR A 278 0.42 2.03 0.69
N TYR A 279 0.92 1.90 -0.54
CA TYR A 279 2.34 1.73 -0.78
C TYR A 279 3.06 3.08 -0.76
N LEU A 280 4.18 3.15 -0.07
CA LEU A 280 5.02 4.31 0.04
C LEU A 280 5.60 4.69 -1.33
N THR A 281 5.26 5.89 -1.77
CA THR A 281 5.78 6.51 -2.99
C THR A 281 6.23 7.92 -2.68
N ALA A 282 7.02 8.52 -3.56
CA ALA A 282 7.44 9.92 -3.44
C ALA A 282 6.27 10.93 -3.44
N HIS A 283 5.07 10.49 -3.82
CA HIS A 283 3.86 11.31 -3.86
C HIS A 283 2.96 11.12 -2.64
N CYS A 284 3.38 10.32 -1.66
CA CYS A 284 2.66 10.21 -0.40
C CYS A 284 2.62 11.57 0.30
N ALA A 285 1.44 11.97 0.78
CA ALA A 285 1.23 13.25 1.45
C ALA A 285 1.94 13.34 2.81
N ILE A 286 2.29 12.19 3.40
CA ILE A 286 2.97 12.08 4.68
C ILE A 286 4.22 11.20 4.54
N ASN A 287 5.19 11.45 5.42
CA ASN A 287 6.28 10.52 5.65
C ASN A 287 5.86 9.54 6.77
N PRO A 288 5.56 8.27 6.49
CA PRO A 288 5.05 7.33 7.50
C PRO A 288 6.07 7.00 8.59
N TYR A 289 7.36 7.30 8.38
CA TYR A 289 8.42 7.09 9.37
C TYR A 289 8.58 8.28 10.34
N ASP A 290 7.81 9.36 10.16
CA ASP A 290 7.81 10.49 11.09
C ASP A 290 7.05 10.13 12.37
N ALA A 291 7.63 10.46 13.53
CA ALA A 291 7.06 10.20 14.85
C ALA A 291 5.76 10.98 15.11
N HIS A 292 5.47 12.01 14.30
CA HIS A 292 4.23 12.79 14.39
C HIS A 292 3.02 12.10 13.74
N HIS A 293 3.23 11.01 13.00
CA HIS A 293 2.16 10.28 12.34
C HIS A 293 1.92 8.92 13.00
N ASP A 294 0.66 8.65 13.32
CA ASP A 294 0.23 7.39 13.91
C ASP A 294 0.06 6.34 12.80
N CYS A 295 1.18 5.79 12.34
CA CYS A 295 1.21 4.82 11.25
C CYS A 295 1.41 3.39 11.76
N VAL A 296 0.79 2.44 11.06
CA VAL A 296 1.10 1.01 11.16
C VAL A 296 1.66 0.52 9.83
N PHE A 297 2.63 -0.37 9.91
CA PHE A 297 3.33 -0.97 8.77
C PHE A 297 2.83 -2.39 8.54
N ILE A 298 2.79 -2.80 7.27
CA ILE A 298 2.26 -4.10 6.87
C ILE A 298 3.33 -4.88 6.10
N GLU A 299 3.77 -6.00 6.65
CA GLU A 299 4.71 -6.89 5.99
C GLU A 299 3.98 -7.99 5.22
N LEU A 300 4.20 -8.01 3.90
CA LEU A 300 3.54 -8.94 2.97
C LEU A 300 4.39 -10.16 2.61
N ALA A 301 5.68 -10.16 2.97
CA ALA A 301 6.59 -11.24 2.60
C ALA A 301 6.17 -12.62 3.16
N PRO A 302 5.76 -12.75 4.44
CA PRO A 302 5.34 -14.04 4.98
C PRO A 302 4.09 -14.59 4.27
N LEU A 303 3.09 -13.73 4.03
CA LEU A 303 1.90 -14.09 3.24
C LEU A 303 2.27 -14.59 1.84
N VAL A 304 3.13 -13.86 1.10
CA VAL A 304 3.51 -14.29 -0.25
C VAL A 304 4.28 -15.61 -0.24
N ALA A 305 5.11 -15.87 0.77
CA ALA A 305 5.77 -17.16 0.94
C ALA A 305 4.77 -18.30 1.19
N TYR A 306 3.80 -18.07 2.07
CA TYR A 306 2.71 -19.01 2.33
C TYR A 306 1.91 -19.32 1.05
N LEU A 307 1.48 -18.29 0.31
CA LEU A 307 0.69 -18.47 -0.92
C LEU A 307 1.44 -19.29 -1.98
N LYS A 308 2.75 -19.06 -2.13
CA LYS A 308 3.62 -19.84 -3.02
C LYS A 308 3.73 -21.30 -2.57
N SER A 309 3.96 -21.53 -1.28
CA SER A 309 4.02 -22.88 -0.72
C SER A 309 2.71 -23.66 -0.90
N ARG A 310 1.57 -23.02 -0.62
CA ARG A 310 0.24 -23.59 -0.81
C ARG A 310 -0.02 -23.94 -2.27
N LYS A 311 0.37 -23.05 -3.19
CA LYS A 311 0.31 -23.29 -4.63
C LYS A 311 1.10 -24.54 -5.03
N ASP A 312 2.35 -24.66 -4.58
CA ASP A 312 3.20 -25.81 -4.92
C ASP A 312 2.65 -27.13 -4.36
N LYS A 313 1.99 -27.09 -3.20
CA LYS A 313 1.28 -28.25 -2.63
C LYS A 313 0.10 -28.68 -3.51
N LEU A 314 -0.69 -27.74 -4.03
CA LEU A 314 -1.80 -28.04 -4.93
C LEU A 314 -1.33 -28.70 -6.24
N ILE A 315 -0.19 -28.28 -6.79
CA ILE A 315 0.43 -28.91 -7.96
C ILE A 315 0.80 -30.37 -7.63
N LYS A 316 1.48 -30.60 -6.50
CA LYS A 316 1.87 -31.94 -6.06
C LYS A 316 0.68 -32.88 -5.85
N ASP A 317 -0.42 -32.34 -5.34
CA ASP A 317 -1.67 -33.08 -5.11
C ASP A 317 -2.50 -33.27 -6.40
N GLY A 318 -2.08 -32.73 -7.55
CA GLY A 318 -2.83 -32.75 -8.80
C GLY A 318 -4.14 -31.94 -8.75
N ARG A 319 -4.25 -30.96 -7.85
CA ARG A 319 -5.46 -30.14 -7.59
C ARG A 319 -5.34 -28.73 -8.17
N GLU A 320 -5.02 -28.64 -9.45
CA GLU A 320 -4.88 -27.37 -10.19
C GLU A 320 -6.25 -26.77 -10.59
N GLY A 321 -7.10 -26.49 -9.61
CA GLY A 321 -8.44 -25.93 -9.79
C GLY A 321 -8.52 -24.40 -9.64
N ALA A 322 -9.71 -23.90 -9.32
CA ALA A 322 -9.95 -22.46 -9.14
C ALA A 322 -9.10 -21.82 -8.02
N GLU A 323 -8.89 -22.55 -6.92
CA GLU A 323 -8.04 -22.10 -5.80
C GLU A 323 -6.60 -21.82 -6.28
N TYR A 324 -6.02 -22.72 -7.07
CA TYR A 324 -4.69 -22.56 -7.66
C TYR A 324 -4.58 -21.29 -8.51
N CYS A 325 -5.55 -21.06 -9.42
CA CYS A 325 -5.56 -19.88 -10.27
C CYS A 325 -5.66 -18.58 -9.46
N LEU A 326 -6.49 -18.57 -8.41
CA LEU A 326 -6.62 -17.40 -7.52
C LEU A 326 -5.32 -17.16 -6.75
N LEU A 327 -4.75 -18.19 -6.12
CA LEU A 327 -3.50 -18.08 -5.36
C LEU A 327 -2.36 -17.55 -6.23
N ASN A 328 -2.23 -18.05 -7.45
CA ASN A 328 -1.22 -17.58 -8.39
C ASN A 328 -1.43 -16.09 -8.75
N THR A 329 -2.68 -15.70 -9.03
CA THR A 329 -3.02 -14.31 -9.36
C THR A 329 -2.73 -13.37 -8.19
N VAL A 330 -3.13 -13.76 -6.98
CA VAL A 330 -2.92 -12.99 -5.75
C VAL A 330 -1.43 -12.86 -5.43
N ALA A 331 -0.70 -13.98 -5.42
CA ALA A 331 0.74 -13.98 -5.13
C ALA A 331 1.52 -13.11 -6.13
N MET A 332 1.19 -13.20 -7.43
CA MET A 332 1.79 -12.35 -8.45
C MET A 332 1.44 -10.87 -8.25
N THR A 333 0.17 -10.57 -7.93
CA THR A 333 -0.28 -9.19 -7.71
C THR A 333 0.41 -8.55 -6.52
N LEU A 334 0.47 -9.25 -5.38
CA LEU A 334 1.14 -8.75 -4.17
C LEU A 334 2.65 -8.59 -4.40
N SER A 335 3.28 -9.58 -5.04
CA SER A 335 4.72 -9.53 -5.35
C SER A 335 5.04 -8.34 -6.24
N TYR A 336 4.31 -8.16 -7.35
CA TYR A 336 4.58 -7.11 -8.33
C TYR A 336 4.24 -5.70 -7.80
N ARG A 337 3.14 -5.55 -7.07
CA ARG A 337 2.69 -4.22 -6.60
C ARG A 337 3.47 -3.71 -5.40
N TYR A 338 3.84 -4.59 -4.47
CA TYR A 338 4.29 -4.17 -3.14
C TYR A 338 5.69 -4.69 -2.74
N ILE A 339 6.18 -5.78 -3.33
CA ILE A 339 7.44 -6.40 -2.89
C ILE A 339 8.57 -6.14 -3.87
N GLN A 340 8.35 -6.42 -5.16
CA GLN A 340 9.38 -6.29 -6.16
C GLN A 340 9.72 -4.80 -6.36
N PRO A 341 11.02 -4.44 -6.37
CA PRO A 341 11.44 -3.15 -6.90
C PRO A 341 10.87 -3.05 -8.31
N ARG A 342 10.11 -1.98 -8.60
CA ARG A 342 9.61 -1.77 -9.96
C ARG A 342 10.82 -1.79 -10.89
N LEU A 343 10.92 -2.81 -11.73
CA LEU A 343 11.89 -2.87 -12.80
C LEU A 343 11.61 -1.64 -13.67
N THR A 344 12.43 -0.61 -13.52
CA THR A 344 12.48 0.50 -14.47
C THR A 344 12.93 -0.10 -15.78
N LEU A 345 11.97 -0.48 -16.63
CA LEU A 345 12.27 -0.81 -18.02
C LEU A 345 13.00 0.41 -18.59
N PRO A 346 14.22 0.26 -19.11
CA PRO A 346 14.98 1.38 -19.63
C PRO A 346 14.21 1.94 -20.83
N ILE A 347 13.57 3.08 -20.64
CA ILE A 347 12.88 3.78 -21.71
C ILE A 347 13.97 4.32 -22.65
N LYS A 348 14.08 3.74 -23.83
CA LYS A 348 15.12 4.00 -24.86
C LYS A 348 15.09 5.41 -25.47
N GLN A 349 14.43 6.38 -24.86
CA GLN A 349 14.25 7.72 -25.43
C GLN A 349 14.34 8.79 -24.34
N SER A 350 15.56 9.12 -23.92
CA SER A 350 15.87 10.46 -23.43
C SER A 350 16.65 11.20 -24.53
N ALA A 351 16.24 12.44 -24.82
CA ALA A 351 16.97 13.30 -25.74
C ALA A 351 18.34 13.60 -25.10
N LYS A 352 19.42 13.08 -25.71
CA LYS A 352 20.78 13.33 -25.25
C LYS A 352 21.10 14.80 -25.44
N GLN A 353 21.40 15.51 -24.36
CA GLN A 353 22.01 16.84 -24.44
C GLN A 353 23.46 16.76 -23.95
N GLU A 354 24.37 17.29 -24.76
CA GLU A 354 25.78 17.41 -24.40
C GLU A 354 25.99 18.70 -23.58
N ALA A 355 26.63 18.56 -22.43
CA ALA A 355 27.08 19.65 -21.59
C ALA A 355 28.60 19.61 -21.40
N HIS A 356 29.18 20.76 -21.11
CA HIS A 356 30.59 20.88 -20.78
C HIS A 356 30.74 21.30 -19.32
N VAL A 357 31.43 20.48 -18.54
CA VAL A 357 31.80 20.83 -17.17
C VAL A 357 33.09 21.64 -17.21
N ILE A 358 33.05 22.83 -16.60
CA ILE A 358 34.18 23.73 -16.49
C ILE A 358 34.56 23.82 -15.01
N THR A 359 35.83 23.60 -14.73
CA THR A 359 36.37 23.63 -13.37
C THR A 359 37.50 24.66 -13.30
N GLY A 360 37.63 25.31 -12.15
CA GLY A 360 38.63 26.36 -11.93
C GLY A 360 38.06 27.77 -12.13
N PHE A 361 38.27 28.63 -11.14
CA PHE A 361 37.67 29.97 -11.06
C PHE A 361 37.90 30.83 -12.31
N ASN A 362 39.11 30.81 -12.88
CA ASN A 362 39.45 31.63 -14.04
C ASN A 362 38.79 31.16 -15.33
N ASP A 363 38.66 29.85 -15.54
CA ASP A 363 37.99 29.29 -16.71
C ASP A 363 36.47 29.49 -16.63
N ILE A 364 35.91 29.36 -15.43
CA ILE A 364 34.51 29.70 -15.13
C ILE A 364 34.26 31.18 -15.42
N HIS A 365 35.09 32.07 -14.85
CA HIS A 365 34.99 33.51 -15.08
C HIS A 365 35.06 33.83 -16.57
N TYR A 366 36.08 33.34 -17.27
CA TYR A 366 36.29 33.58 -18.69
C TYR A 366 35.05 33.20 -19.51
N ARG A 367 34.40 32.08 -19.21
CA ARG A 367 33.21 31.64 -19.96
C ARG A 367 31.95 32.40 -19.58
N VAL A 368 31.77 32.77 -18.31
CA VAL A 368 30.60 33.56 -17.86
C VAL A 368 30.69 35.03 -18.30
N SER A 369 31.89 35.59 -18.40
CA SER A 369 32.15 36.99 -18.78
C SER A 369 32.31 37.20 -20.30
N ASN A 370 31.74 36.31 -21.14
CA ASN A 370 31.87 36.38 -22.60
C ASN A 370 33.33 36.48 -23.08
N GLN A 371 34.20 35.61 -22.56
CA GLN A 371 35.62 35.51 -22.94
C GLN A 371 36.48 36.69 -22.49
N GLN A 372 36.05 37.42 -21.44
CA GLN A 372 36.87 38.43 -20.80
C GLN A 372 37.76 37.79 -19.73
N SER A 373 39.05 38.13 -19.72
CA SER A 373 39.94 37.68 -18.66
C SER A 373 39.61 38.42 -17.36
N LEU A 374 39.83 37.77 -16.22
CA LEU A 374 39.63 38.40 -14.91
C LEU A 374 40.49 39.67 -14.77
N SER A 375 41.74 39.64 -15.26
CA SER A 375 42.62 40.81 -15.37
C SER A 375 42.06 42.01 -16.13
N SER A 376 41.08 41.83 -17.01
CA SER A 376 40.44 42.95 -17.70
C SER A 376 39.41 43.68 -16.83
N LEU A 377 38.90 43.03 -15.78
CA LEU A 377 37.91 43.59 -14.85
C LEU A 377 38.55 44.13 -13.57
N ILE A 378 39.67 43.56 -13.14
CA ILE A 378 40.44 44.08 -12.02
C ILE A 378 41.48 45.05 -12.58
N VAL A 379 41.76 46.17 -11.90
CA VAL A 379 42.92 47.02 -12.22
C VAL A 379 44.20 46.29 -11.80
N ALA A 380 44.53 45.19 -12.47
CA ALA A 380 45.60 44.27 -12.08
C ALA A 380 46.96 44.97 -11.97
N LYS A 381 47.16 46.03 -12.77
CA LYS A 381 48.35 46.90 -12.73
C LYS A 381 48.46 47.79 -11.48
N ALA A 382 47.39 47.96 -10.72
CA ALA A 382 47.37 48.70 -9.45
C ALA A 382 47.54 47.78 -8.23
N LEU A 383 47.59 46.46 -8.43
CA LEU A 383 47.78 45.49 -7.35
C LEU A 383 49.28 45.18 -7.15
N PRO A 384 49.75 45.09 -5.90
CA PRO A 384 51.07 44.57 -5.57
C PRO A 384 51.29 43.16 -6.17
N ASP A 385 52.50 42.83 -6.58
CA ASP A 385 52.83 41.59 -7.30
C ASP A 385 52.36 40.30 -6.60
N TYR A 386 52.30 40.29 -5.27
CA TYR A 386 51.82 39.14 -4.50
C TYR A 386 50.29 38.97 -4.48
N GLN A 387 49.54 40.02 -4.83
CA GLN A 387 48.07 40.04 -4.94
C GLN A 387 47.57 39.95 -6.39
N GLN A 388 48.48 39.98 -7.37
CA GLN A 388 48.12 39.79 -8.76
C GLN A 388 47.63 38.35 -9.00
N PRO A 389 46.62 38.14 -9.87
CA PRO A 389 46.13 36.81 -10.20
C PRO A 389 47.26 35.95 -10.80
N ARG A 390 47.66 34.88 -10.10
CA ARG A 390 48.79 34.03 -10.50
C ARG A 390 48.56 33.21 -11.79
N TYR A 391 47.32 33.15 -12.27
CA TYR A 391 46.92 32.31 -13.39
C TYR A 391 45.99 33.06 -14.34
N ASP A 392 46.35 34.28 -14.76
CA ASP A 392 45.65 34.89 -15.89
C ASP A 392 45.81 34.00 -17.12
N THR A 393 44.69 33.49 -17.60
CA THR A 393 44.59 32.90 -18.93
C THR A 393 44.77 34.03 -19.94
N LEU A 394 46.02 34.43 -20.18
CA LEU A 394 46.40 34.97 -21.49
C LEU A 394 45.82 34.03 -22.55
N PRO A 395 45.34 34.53 -23.70
CA PRO A 395 44.73 33.69 -24.72
C PRO A 395 45.77 32.69 -25.21
N LYS A 396 45.80 31.52 -24.58
CA LYS A 396 46.64 30.41 -25.01
C LYS A 396 46.04 29.96 -26.32
N LYS A 397 46.72 30.32 -27.43
CA LYS A 397 46.55 29.65 -28.72
C LYS A 397 46.53 28.13 -28.43
N HIS A 398 45.37 27.53 -28.65
CA HIS A 398 45.12 26.10 -28.50
C HIS A 398 45.42 25.53 -27.11
N ALA A 399 44.79 26.06 -26.05
CA ALA A 399 44.52 25.22 -24.90
C ALA A 399 43.44 24.20 -25.31
N THR A 400 43.85 22.94 -25.46
CA THR A 400 42.95 21.80 -25.56
C THR A 400 41.81 21.96 -24.56
N ASP A 401 40.58 21.89 -25.09
CA ASP A 401 39.34 22.10 -24.36
C ASP A 401 39.35 21.20 -23.11
N LYS A 402 39.71 21.75 -21.95
CA LYS A 402 39.59 21.07 -20.64
C LYS A 402 38.14 21.03 -20.16
N GLY A 403 37.19 21.32 -21.04
CA GLY A 403 35.79 21.01 -20.82
C GLY A 403 35.63 19.50 -20.85
N LEU A 404 35.23 18.92 -19.73
CA LEU A 404 34.88 17.51 -19.73
C LEU A 404 33.50 17.40 -20.38
N ALA A 405 33.43 16.68 -21.50
CA ALA A 405 32.17 16.42 -22.19
C ALA A 405 31.33 15.48 -21.32
N VAL A 406 30.16 15.94 -20.95
CA VAL A 406 29.28 15.29 -20.00
C VAL A 406 27.89 15.24 -20.60
N GLU A 407 27.24 14.09 -20.51
CA GLU A 407 25.82 14.01 -20.84
C GLU A 407 25.03 14.59 -19.67
N THR A 408 24.27 15.66 -19.95
CA THR A 408 23.22 16.14 -19.04
C THR A 408 21.92 15.48 -19.41
N PHE A 409 21.27 14.90 -18.42
CA PHE A 409 19.89 14.49 -18.54
C PHE A 409 19.04 15.70 -18.17
N ASP A 410 18.51 16.41 -19.16
CA ASP A 410 17.33 17.23 -18.92
C ASP A 410 16.24 16.28 -18.42
N GLY A 411 15.58 16.66 -17.33
CA GLY A 411 14.57 15.89 -16.60
C GLY A 411 13.30 15.57 -17.39
N ARG A 412 13.40 15.31 -18.69
CA ARG A 412 12.43 14.51 -19.44
C ARG A 412 12.99 13.11 -19.61
N PHE A 413 13.15 12.44 -18.47
CA PHE A 413 12.92 11.00 -18.45
C PHE A 413 11.48 10.78 -18.93
N ASN A 414 11.30 10.23 -20.13
CA ASN A 414 10.12 9.41 -20.33
C ASN A 414 10.26 8.27 -19.33
N GLY A 415 9.48 8.34 -18.26
CA GLY A 415 9.66 7.49 -17.09
C GLY A 415 9.05 8.06 -15.81
N GLY A 416 7.86 8.68 -15.88
CA GLY A 416 6.88 8.70 -14.79
C GLY A 416 7.24 9.30 -13.43
N ALA A 417 8.46 9.79 -13.22
CA ALA A 417 8.69 10.90 -12.31
C ALA A 417 8.69 12.15 -13.18
N VAL A 418 7.61 12.93 -13.10
CA VAL A 418 7.75 14.37 -13.31
C VAL A 418 8.64 14.83 -12.16
N ASN A 419 9.95 14.66 -12.33
CA ASN A 419 10.87 15.50 -11.62
C ASN A 419 10.60 16.89 -12.19
N ASN A 420 9.84 17.69 -11.44
CA ASN A 420 9.99 19.14 -11.47
C ASN A 420 11.40 19.48 -10.94
N ASP A 421 12.43 19.00 -11.65
CA ASP A 421 13.86 19.26 -11.45
C ASP A 421 14.24 20.67 -11.95
N ASP A 422 13.26 21.56 -12.08
CA ASP A 422 13.54 23.00 -12.04
C ASP A 422 13.88 23.45 -10.60
N LEU A 423 13.63 22.60 -9.57
CA LEU A 423 13.87 22.94 -8.16
C LEU A 423 14.82 21.99 -7.41
N SER A 424 15.37 20.94 -8.04
CA SER A 424 16.38 20.13 -7.33
C SER A 424 17.74 20.82 -7.30
N VAL A 425 18.31 20.85 -6.10
CA VAL A 425 19.62 21.48 -5.83
C VAL A 425 20.78 20.65 -6.41
N PHE A 426 20.52 19.40 -6.82
CA PHE A 426 21.55 18.44 -7.24
C PHE A 426 21.23 17.83 -8.62
N ARG A 427 22.16 17.96 -9.57
CA ARG A 427 22.09 17.30 -10.90
C ARG A 427 23.15 16.20 -11.03
N THR A 428 22.76 15.05 -11.55
CA THR A 428 23.70 13.95 -11.85
C THR A 428 24.28 14.09 -13.25
N LEU A 429 25.61 13.98 -13.34
CA LEU A 429 26.39 14.16 -14.57
C LEU A 429 27.07 12.85 -14.96
N ARG A 430 26.98 12.45 -16.23
CA ARG A 430 27.70 11.27 -16.74
C ARG A 430 28.87 11.69 -17.63
N LEU A 431 30.09 11.32 -17.24
CA LEU A 431 31.30 11.55 -18.04
C LEU A 431 31.22 10.74 -19.34
N LEU A 432 31.36 11.40 -20.50
CA LEU A 432 31.48 10.69 -21.77
C LEU A 432 32.83 9.98 -21.86
N PRO A 433 32.88 8.73 -22.36
CA PRO A 433 34.16 8.08 -22.63
C PRO A 433 34.93 8.89 -23.67
N LYS A 434 36.24 9.12 -23.44
CA LYS A 434 37.10 9.84 -24.39
C LYS A 434 37.05 9.13 -25.75
N PRO A 435 36.92 9.85 -26.87
CA PRO A 435 37.01 9.25 -28.19
C PRO A 435 38.38 8.57 -28.33
N LYS A 436 38.39 7.29 -28.70
CA LYS A 436 39.61 6.58 -29.09
C LYS A 436 40.11 7.23 -30.38
N GLU A 437 41.37 7.65 -30.41
CA GLU A 437 42.03 8.09 -31.64
C GLU A 437 42.00 6.93 -32.67
N PRO A 438 41.68 7.21 -33.94
CA PRO A 438 41.67 6.17 -34.97
C PRO A 438 43.11 5.76 -35.27
N VAL A 439 43.49 4.55 -34.86
CA VAL A 439 44.69 3.90 -35.36
C VAL A 439 44.40 3.46 -36.80
N ALA A 440 45.05 4.10 -37.76
CA ALA A 440 45.09 3.65 -39.13
C ALA A 440 46.05 2.47 -39.24
N THR A 441 45.54 1.28 -39.56
CA THR A 441 46.27 0.30 -40.37
C THR A 441 45.28 -0.51 -41.19
N ALA A 442 45.50 -0.45 -42.50
CA ALA A 442 44.90 -1.31 -43.49
C ALA A 442 45.46 -2.73 -43.33
N GLU A 443 44.60 -3.74 -43.40
CA GLU A 443 44.81 -4.88 -44.30
C GLU A 443 43.47 -5.60 -44.54
N HIS A 444 43.20 -5.79 -45.82
CA HIS A 444 42.03 -6.42 -46.41
C HIS A 444 42.18 -7.95 -46.43
N MET A 445 41.04 -8.60 -46.75
CA MET A 445 40.84 -9.97 -47.24
C MET A 445 40.58 -11.00 -46.12
N ALA A 446 39.45 -11.72 -46.07
CA ALA A 446 38.58 -12.24 -47.13
C ALA A 446 37.10 -12.02 -46.77
N CYS A 447 36.25 -11.51 -47.67
CA CYS A 447 35.43 -12.30 -48.62
C CYS A 447 34.69 -13.46 -47.94
N LYS A 448 33.38 -13.68 -48.07
CA LYS A 448 32.39 -13.20 -49.06
C LYS A 448 31.04 -13.82 -48.67
N ASN A 449 29.97 -13.07 -48.94
CA ASN A 449 28.61 -13.52 -49.28
C ASN A 449 27.81 -14.21 -48.14
N VAL A 450 26.49 -14.08 -48.01
CA VAL A 450 25.43 -13.87 -49.01
C VAL A 450 24.30 -13.04 -48.38
N HIS A 451 23.73 -12.20 -49.24
CA HIS A 451 22.50 -11.44 -49.11
C HIS A 451 21.27 -12.20 -48.56
N SER A 452 20.50 -11.45 -47.75
CA SER A 452 19.02 -11.34 -47.72
C SER A 452 18.20 -12.40 -48.45
N PHE A 453 17.18 -12.97 -47.80
CA PHE A 453 15.86 -13.17 -48.42
C PHE A 453 14.75 -13.58 -47.42
N PHE A 454 13.60 -12.90 -47.56
CA PHE A 454 12.23 -13.22 -47.12
C PHE A 454 11.78 -13.08 -45.64
N GLY A 455 10.77 -12.23 -45.42
CA GLY A 455 9.56 -12.65 -44.68
C GLY A 455 8.45 -13.00 -45.68
N PRO A 456 7.16 -13.13 -45.31
CA PRO A 456 6.54 -13.51 -44.04
C PRO A 456 5.66 -14.79 -44.18
N GLU A 457 4.94 -15.16 -43.11
CA GLU A 457 3.78 -16.09 -43.05
C GLU A 457 3.96 -17.57 -43.47
N ALA A 458 3.79 -18.50 -42.52
CA ALA A 458 2.82 -19.60 -42.64
C ALA A 458 2.74 -20.44 -41.36
N SER A 459 1.53 -20.88 -41.08
CA SER A 459 1.05 -21.79 -40.05
C SER A 459 1.52 -23.24 -40.23
N ILE A 460 1.13 -24.10 -39.27
CA ILE A 460 1.04 -25.58 -39.23
C ILE A 460 1.81 -26.11 -38.00
N LYS A 461 1.10 -26.34 -36.87
CA LYS A 461 0.49 -27.62 -36.45
C LYS A 461 1.50 -28.71 -36.03
N SER A 462 1.47 -29.00 -34.74
CA SER A 462 1.46 -30.33 -34.09
C SER A 462 2.35 -31.44 -34.65
N ARG A 463 3.31 -31.89 -33.85
CA ARG A 463 3.58 -33.33 -33.68
C ARG A 463 4.22 -33.62 -32.33
N GLU A 464 3.51 -34.42 -31.53
CA GLU A 464 4.02 -35.17 -30.39
C GLU A 464 5.05 -36.21 -30.89
N THR A 465 6.08 -36.49 -30.09
CA THR A 465 6.40 -37.82 -29.54
C THR A 465 7.67 -37.77 -28.68
N ASN A 466 7.53 -38.25 -27.45
CA ASN A 466 8.49 -38.87 -26.53
C ASN A 466 9.86 -39.24 -27.11
N ASP A 467 10.98 -38.93 -26.43
CA ASP A 467 11.53 -39.84 -25.40
C ASP A 467 12.78 -39.29 -24.68
N THR A 468 12.78 -39.59 -23.38
CA THR A 468 13.82 -39.75 -22.34
C THR A 468 15.35 -39.69 -22.61
N LEU A 469 16.05 -39.09 -21.60
CA LEU A 469 17.42 -39.34 -21.05
C LEU A 469 18.62 -39.31 -22.04
N GLU A 470 19.77 -38.68 -21.82
CA GLU A 470 20.59 -38.48 -20.61
C GLU A 470 21.79 -37.57 -20.97
N LYS A 471 22.31 -36.82 -19.97
CA LYS A 471 23.70 -36.35 -19.79
C LYS A 471 24.42 -35.59 -20.93
N ASP A 472 24.61 -34.29 -20.70
CA ASP A 472 25.91 -33.63 -20.91
C ASP A 472 26.03 -32.43 -19.94
N TYR A 473 26.61 -32.70 -18.77
CA TYR A 473 27.05 -31.69 -17.80
C TYR A 473 28.52 -31.38 -18.10
N ASP A 474 28.80 -30.20 -18.65
CA ASP A 474 30.18 -29.71 -18.84
C ASP A 474 30.65 -28.95 -17.58
N PRO A 475 31.63 -29.47 -16.81
CA PRO A 475 32.09 -28.87 -15.55
C PRO A 475 33.04 -27.68 -15.73
N LYS A 476 33.06 -27.03 -16.89
CA LYS A 476 33.87 -25.81 -17.14
C LYS A 476 33.21 -24.50 -16.72
N ALA A 477 31.89 -24.43 -16.57
CA ALA A 477 31.18 -23.18 -16.24
C ALA A 477 31.29 -22.73 -14.76
N ILE A 478 31.80 -23.58 -13.87
CA ILE A 478 31.88 -23.28 -12.41
C ILE A 478 33.24 -22.73 -11.99
N LYS A 479 34.29 -22.85 -12.83
CA LYS A 479 35.63 -22.33 -12.49
C LYS A 479 35.82 -20.84 -12.77
N ASP A 480 34.97 -20.22 -13.59
CA ASP A 480 35.10 -18.80 -13.93
C ASP A 480 34.34 -17.87 -12.98
N ILE A 481 33.37 -18.37 -12.21
CA ILE A 481 32.65 -17.58 -11.19
C ILE A 481 33.44 -17.51 -9.88
N ALA A 482 34.25 -18.53 -9.56
CA ALA A 482 35.08 -18.56 -8.34
C ALA A 482 36.36 -17.71 -8.42
N ARG A 483 36.75 -17.23 -9.61
CA ARG A 483 37.94 -16.35 -9.79
C ARG A 483 37.64 -14.86 -9.62
N ILE A 484 36.36 -14.45 -9.61
CA ILE A 484 35.97 -13.05 -9.43
C ILE A 484 35.80 -12.70 -7.93
N ALA A 485 35.72 -13.70 -7.04
CA ALA A 485 35.44 -13.50 -5.62
C ALA A 485 36.67 -13.42 -4.68
N ASN A 486 37.91 -13.54 -5.19
CA ASN A 486 39.11 -13.71 -4.33
C ASN A 486 40.25 -12.70 -4.58
N ASN A 487 39.97 -11.52 -5.15
CA ASN A 487 40.97 -10.45 -5.30
C ASN A 487 40.54 -9.12 -4.67
N ASP A 488 39.88 -9.17 -3.51
CA ASP A 488 39.81 -8.02 -2.61
C ASP A 488 41.03 -8.05 -1.68
N LEU A 489 42.16 -7.53 -2.18
CA LEU A 489 43.27 -7.13 -1.34
C LEU A 489 42.89 -5.79 -0.69
N LEU A 490 42.76 -5.82 0.64
CA LEU A 490 42.61 -4.66 1.51
C LEU A 490 43.76 -3.67 1.32
N ASP A 491 43.55 -2.64 0.50
CA ASP A 491 44.37 -1.42 0.53
C ASP A 491 43.61 -0.30 1.27
N SER A 492 44.32 0.31 2.22
CA SER A 492 43.88 1.34 3.15
C SER A 492 43.24 2.54 2.46
N ILE A 493 41.96 2.79 2.74
CA ILE A 493 41.27 4.03 2.32
C ILE A 493 41.51 5.09 3.40
N GLU A 494 42.51 5.95 3.21
CA GLU A 494 42.48 7.29 3.79
C GLU A 494 41.33 8.08 3.15
N PRO A 495 40.52 8.84 3.92
CA PRO A 495 39.49 9.68 3.33
C PRO A 495 40.14 10.77 2.46
N PRO A 496 39.64 11.03 1.24
CA PRO A 496 40.20 12.06 0.40
C PRO A 496 40.04 13.44 1.06
N SER A 497 41.07 14.28 0.96
CA SER A 497 41.02 15.66 1.44
C SER A 497 39.86 16.40 0.79
N LEU A 498 38.92 16.92 1.58
CA LEU A 498 37.85 17.81 1.14
C LEU A 498 38.45 19.08 0.52
N ARG A 499 38.60 19.09 -0.81
CA ARG A 499 38.81 20.31 -1.58
C ARG A 499 37.44 20.81 -2.01
N ILE A 500 37.06 21.99 -1.53
CA ILE A 500 35.88 22.71 -2.02
C ILE A 500 36.10 22.94 -3.52
N MET A 501 35.41 22.17 -4.36
CA MET A 501 35.41 22.35 -5.81
C MET A 501 34.21 23.20 -6.20
N SER A 502 34.46 24.42 -6.65
CA SER A 502 33.46 25.24 -7.33
C SER A 502 33.20 24.65 -8.72
N LEU A 503 31.99 24.16 -8.97
CA LEU A 503 31.58 23.50 -10.21
C LEU A 503 30.52 24.36 -10.91
N PHE A 504 30.75 24.73 -12.17
CA PHE A 504 29.79 25.47 -13.00
C PHE A 504 29.45 24.66 -14.25
N LEU A 505 28.14 24.51 -14.50
CA LEU A 505 27.58 23.86 -15.69
C LEU A 505 27.13 24.94 -16.68
N LEU A 506 27.62 24.87 -17.91
CA LEU A 506 27.18 25.69 -19.02
C LEU A 506 26.43 24.80 -20.02
N CYS A 507 25.10 24.88 -20.02
CA CYS A 507 24.26 24.25 -21.04
C CYS A 507 24.18 25.17 -22.26
N ARG A 508 24.58 24.69 -23.45
CA ARG A 508 24.36 25.43 -24.70
C ARG A 508 23.06 24.96 -25.33
N PRO A 509 22.10 25.85 -25.66
CA PRO A 509 21.00 25.48 -26.52
C PRO A 509 21.55 25.16 -27.92
N HIS A 510 21.10 24.06 -28.51
CA HIS A 510 21.42 23.72 -29.90
C HIS A 510 20.96 24.86 -30.83
N GLN A 511 21.88 25.33 -31.68
CA GLN A 511 21.55 26.05 -32.92
C GLN A 511 21.23 25.05 -34.02
#